data_AF-A0A963RN62-F1
#
_entry.id   AF-A0A963RN62-F1
#
_cell.length_a   1.000
_cell.length_b   1.000
_cell.length_c   1.000
_cell.angle_alpha   90.00
_cell.angle_beta   90.00
_cell.angle_gamma   90.00
#
_symmetry.space_group_name_H-M   'P 1'
#
loop_
_entity.id
_entity.type
_entity.pdbx_description
1 polymer ?
#
loop_
_entity_poly.entity_id
_entity_poly.type
_entity_poly.pdbx_seq_one_letter_code
_entity_poly.pdbx_strand_id
1 'polypeptide(L)' 'GSGDTAKMVAAFKGLQVDTPFGKITYRALDHQSTMGAFVGKTKNDNGKGVMVDYQYLDGAKFQPPEAEVKKARSAS' A
#
# COMPACT_ATOMS: atom_id res chain seq x y z
N GLY A 1 9.53 -11.60 19.14
CA GLY A 1 8.52 -10.53 19.00
C GLY A 1 7.71 -10.45 20.29
N SER A 2 7.19 -9.27 20.64
CA SER A 2 6.30 -9.07 21.79
C SER A 2 4.91 -8.67 21.26
N GLY A 3 3.85 -9.13 21.92
CA GLY A 3 2.46 -8.73 21.61
C GLY A 3 2.05 -7.40 22.26
N ASP A 4 2.98 -6.67 22.86
CA ASP A 4 2.73 -5.34 23.42
C ASP A 4 2.44 -4.33 22.31
N THR A 5 1.33 -3.60 22.43
CA THR A 5 0.84 -2.68 21.40
C THR A 5 1.82 -1.56 21.07
N ALA A 6 2.45 -0.96 22.08
CA ALA A 6 3.37 0.15 21.85
C ALA A 6 4.62 -0.32 21.08
N LYS A 7 5.15 -1.49 21.44
CA LYS A 7 6.25 -2.15 20.71
C LYS A 7 5.84 -2.53 19.29
N MET A 8 4.62 -3.01 19.07
CA MET A 8 4.11 -3.31 17.73
C MET A 8 4.01 -2.05 16.87
N VAL A 9 3.42 -0.97 17.38
CA VAL A 9 3.32 0.31 16.64
C VAL A 9 4.71 0.82 16.24
N ALA A 10 5.69 0.75 17.15
CA ALA A 10 7.05 1.14 16.85
C ALA A 10 7.68 0.25 15.77
N ALA A 11 7.47 -1.07 15.83
CA ALA A 11 8.03 -2.02 14.88
C ALA A 11 7.48 -1.87 13.45
N PHE A 12 6.25 -1.36 13.29
CA PHE A 12 5.63 -1.19 11.97
C PHE A 12 6.10 0.07 11.23
N LYS A 13 6.70 1.04 11.91
CA LYS A 13 7.20 2.26 11.26
C LYS A 13 8.40 1.94 10.37
N GLY A 14 8.21 2.02 9.06
CA GLY A 14 9.26 1.69 8.08
C GLY A 14 9.44 0.18 7.86
N LEU A 15 8.53 -0.65 8.36
CA LEU A 15 8.63 -2.10 8.24
C LEU A 15 8.61 -2.51 6.77
N GLN A 16 9.63 -3.25 6.35
CA GLN A 16 9.69 -3.87 5.03
C GLN A 16 9.15 -5.30 5.09
N VAL A 17 8.36 -5.68 4.10
CA VAL A 17 7.75 -7.00 3.99
C VAL A 17 7.91 -7.51 2.57
N ASP A 18 8.42 -8.73 2.41
CA ASP A 18 8.44 -9.42 1.13
C ASP A 18 7.06 -10.00 0.84
N THR A 19 6.52 -9.70 -0.33
CA THR A 19 5.19 -10.16 -0.76
C THR A 19 5.30 -10.88 -2.10
N PRO A 20 4.28 -11.65 -2.52
CA PRO A 20 4.22 -12.23 -3.86
C PRO A 20 4.31 -11.20 -4.99
N PHE A 21 4.06 -9.91 -4.71
CA PHE A 21 4.09 -8.80 -5.67
C PHE A 21 5.34 -7.92 -5.53
N GLY A 22 6.36 -8.40 -4.82
CA GLY A 22 7.59 -7.67 -4.52
C GLY A 22 7.62 -7.12 -3.09
N LYS A 23 8.70 -6.40 -2.76
CA LYS A 23 8.92 -5.85 -1.42
C LYS A 23 8.09 -4.57 -1.23
N ILE A 24 7.35 -4.50 -0.12
CA ILE A 24 6.59 -3.31 0.29
C ILE A 24 7.20 -2.70 1.56
N THR A 25 6.84 -1.45 1.84
CA THR A 25 7.16 -0.77 3.10
C THR A 25 5.90 -0.17 3.71
N TYR A 26 5.73 -0.29 5.03
CA TYR A 26 4.78 0.53 5.78
C TYR A 26 5.43 1.87 6.12
N ARG A 27 4.94 2.95 5.51
CA ARG A 27 5.49 4.30 5.70
C ARG A 27 5.32 4.77 7.14
N ALA A 28 6.40 5.29 7.72
CA ALA A 28 6.34 5.87 9.06
C ALA A 28 5.46 7.14 9.13
N LEU A 29 5.29 7.83 8.00
CA LEU A 29 4.56 9.10 7.90
C LEU A 29 3.06 8.94 8.19
N ASP A 30 2.45 7.88 7.68
CA ASP A 30 0.99 7.69 7.67
C ASP A 30 0.55 6.25 7.93
N HIS A 31 1.50 5.34 8.14
CA HIS A 31 1.27 3.89 8.28
C HIS A 31 0.69 3.23 7.02
N GLN A 32 0.74 3.92 5.87
CA GLN A 32 0.28 3.36 4.59
C GLN A 32 1.33 2.39 4.01
N SER A 33 0.87 1.24 3.52
CA SER A 33 1.70 0.31 2.75
C SER A 33 1.99 0.86 1.35
N THR A 34 3.21 0.67 0.84
CA THR A 34 3.58 0.93 -0.56
C THR A 34 3.09 -0.14 -1.54
N MET A 35 2.29 -1.11 -1.09
CA MET A 35 1.61 -2.05 -1.97
C MET A 35 0.82 -1.30 -3.05
N GLY A 36 1.04 -1.71 -4.29
CA GLY A 36 0.39 -1.18 -5.46
C GLY A 36 -0.90 -1.90 -5.82
N ALA A 37 -1.40 -1.63 -7.01
CA ALA A 37 -2.58 -2.27 -7.56
C ALA A 37 -2.39 -2.63 -9.04
N PHE A 38 -3.11 -3.64 -9.50
CA PHE A 38 -3.24 -3.90 -10.93
C PHE A 38 -4.31 -2.99 -11.52
N VAL A 39 -3.95 -2.26 -12.58
CA VAL A 39 -4.87 -1.41 -13.34
C VAL A 39 -4.93 -1.94 -14.76
N GLY A 40 -6.14 -2.17 -15.27
CA GLY A 40 -6.39 -2.74 -16.58
C GLY A 40 -7.85 -2.57 -16.99
N LYS A 41 -8.25 -3.28 -18.05
CA LYS A 41 -9.61 -3.24 -18.58
C LYS A 41 -10.40 -4.45 -18.12
N THR A 42 -11.70 -4.26 -17.92
CA THR A 42 -12.63 -5.37 -17.70
C THR A 42 -12.95 -6.04 -19.03
N LYS A 43 -13.08 -7.37 -19.02
CA LYS A 43 -13.58 -8.17 -20.13
C LYS A 43 -14.57 -9.20 -19.60
N ASN A 44 -15.66 -9.41 -20.32
CA ASN A 44 -16.53 -10.56 -20.11
C ASN A 44 -15.95 -11.75 -20.89
N ASP A 45 -15.56 -12.80 -20.18
CA ASP A 45 -15.08 -14.07 -20.71
C ASP A 45 -16.12 -15.16 -20.39
N ASN A 46 -17.01 -15.42 -21.35
CA ASN A 46 -18.09 -16.41 -21.24
C ASN A 46 -18.94 -16.28 -19.97
N GLY A 47 -19.32 -15.06 -19.61
CA GLY A 47 -20.10 -14.74 -18.41
C GLY A 47 -19.26 -14.42 -17.17
N LYS A 48 -17.93 -14.55 -17.23
CA LYS A 48 -17.01 -14.24 -16.12
C LYS A 48 -16.32 -12.90 -16.34
N GLY A 49 -16.35 -12.01 -15.34
CA GLY A 49 -15.55 -10.79 -15.37
C GLY A 49 -14.07 -11.08 -15.12
N VAL A 50 -13.22 -10.78 -16.09
CA VAL A 50 -11.76 -10.88 -15.97
C VAL A 50 -11.11 -9.52 -16.23
N MET A 51 -9.87 -9.34 -15.78
CA MET A 51 -9.05 -8.18 -16.11
C MET A 51 -8.08 -8.54 -17.23
N VAL A 52 -8.03 -7.71 -18.27
CA VAL A 52 -7.10 -7.83 -19.41
C VAL A 52 -6.30 -6.54 -19.56
N ASP A 53 -5.21 -6.60 -20.33
CA ASP A 53 -4.33 -5.45 -20.60
C ASP A 53 -3.87 -4.75 -19.31
N TYR A 54 -3.61 -5.52 -18.25
CA TYR A 54 -3.33 -4.96 -16.94
C TYR A 54 -1.83 -4.74 -16.72
N GLN A 55 -1.54 -3.73 -15.91
CA GLN A 55 -0.20 -3.42 -15.42
C GLN A 55 -0.26 -3.28 -13.89
N TYR A 56 0.77 -3.76 -13.20
CA TYR A 56 0.98 -3.42 -11.80
C TYR A 56 1.54 -1.99 -11.67
N LEU A 57 0.85 -1.16 -10.90
CA LEU A 57 1.26 0.19 -10.56
C LEU A 57 1.78 0.22 -9.13
N ASP A 58 3.08 0.51 -8.99
CA ASP A 58 3.78 0.65 -7.71
C ASP A 58 3.13 1.74 -6.84
N GLY A 59 2.59 1.35 -5.69
CA GLY A 59 1.87 2.24 -4.78
C GLY A 59 2.72 3.40 -4.29
N ALA A 60 4.05 3.23 -4.17
CA ALA A 60 4.94 4.30 -3.75
C ALA A 60 4.91 5.53 -4.67
N LYS A 61 4.56 5.34 -5.96
CA LYS A 61 4.50 6.40 -6.97
C LYS A 61 3.19 7.17 -7.00
N PHE A 62 2.15 6.67 -6.33
CA PHE A 62 0.78 7.19 -6.42
C PHE A 62 0.22 7.62 -5.06
N GLN A 63 1.08 7.79 -4.05
CA GLN A 63 0.68 8.28 -2.74
C GLN A 63 0.87 9.80 -2.62
N PRO A 64 0.07 10.47 -1.77
CA PRO A 64 0.23 11.90 -1.55
C PRO A 64 1.64 12.26 -1.02
N PRO A 65 2.15 13.46 -1.37
CA PRO A 65 3.42 13.95 -0.88
C PRO A 65 3.38 14.21 0.63
N GLU A 66 4.56 14.23 1.26
CA GLU A 66 4.70 14.32 2.72
C GLU A 66 3.97 15.53 3.34
N ALA A 67 4.00 16.69 2.68
CA ALA A 67 3.36 17.91 3.20
C ALA A 67 1.84 17.76 3.35
N GLU A 68 1.17 17.13 2.38
CA GLU A 68 -0.27 16.89 2.42
C GLU A 68 -0.62 15.87 3.50
N VAL A 69 0.19 14.80 3.61
CA VAL A 69 0.01 13.78 4.64
C VAL A 69 0.14 14.37 6.05
N LYS A 70 1.17 15.18 6.30
CA LYS A 70 1.37 15.85 7.60
C LYS A 70 0.17 16.71 7.97
N LYS A 71 -0.35 17.49 7.01
CA LYS A 71 -1.55 18.32 7.21
C LYS A 71 -2.77 17.47 7.56
N ALA A 72 -3.04 16.42 6.78
CA ALA A 72 -4.20 15.55 7.02
C ALA A 72 -4.14 14.89 8.41
N ARG A 73 -2.96 14.42 8.84
CA ARG A 73 -2.78 13.79 10.14
C ARG A 73 -2.92 14.74 11.33
N SER A 74 -2.53 16.01 11.17
CA SER A 74 -2.70 17.02 12.23
C SER A 74 -4.15 17.44 12.44
N ALA A 75 -5.03 17.14 11.47
CA ALA A 75 -6.46 17.43 11.55
C ALA A 75 -7.28 16.26 12.16
N SER A 76 -6.61 15.18 12.58
CA SER A 76 -7.23 13.97 13.15
C SER A 76 -7.07 13.90 14.66
#